data_AF-A0A9P8YH63-F1
#
_entry.id   AF-A0A9P8YH63-F1
#
_cell.length_a   1.000
_cell.length_b   1.000
_cell.length_c   1.000
_cell.angle_alpha   90.00
_cell.angle_beta   90.00
_cell.angle_gamma   90.00
#
_symmetry.space_group_name_H-M   'P 1'
#
loop_
_entity.id
_entity.type
_entity.pdbx_description
1 polymer ?
#
loop_
_entity_poly.entity_id
_entity_poly.type
_entity_poly.pdbx_seq_one_letter_code
_entity_poly.pdbx_strand_id
1 'polypeptide(L)'
;MVAYFPSLSDGLRAWAQAQPVFFIASAPRHGKHINVSPKGYTDGTFKILGPNLCAYVDRTGSGNESISHIYENGRATLMFCSFGSQPRIMRLFCRGRVIEWDSPEFGSFLSDTMKLDKVDAARAIIVLDIFKVQTSCGYAVPRIRRALGNLEDEHDSPAEDGTVDESSLNDRLRKEKADIGVAGFEERPTLKFFNSKREREGTAHDYQNEMNTSSLDGLPGLRAARRDTGENLPIADALNIIRGVFVGQKAGIVFGFLLAVLLQFLVTVFMYSRAETGGGSFMFLHIPR
;
A
#
# COMPACT_ATOMS: atom_id res chain seq x y z
N MET A 1 -17.69 3.26 -18.79
CA MET A 1 -18.32 2.44 -17.74
C MET A 1 -17.23 1.99 -16.76
N VAL A 2 -17.56 1.74 -15.48
CA VAL A 2 -16.61 1.15 -14.52
C VAL A 2 -16.60 -0.37 -14.72
N ALA A 3 -15.42 -0.98 -14.79
CA ALA A 3 -15.27 -2.43 -14.85
C ALA A 3 -14.34 -2.92 -13.74
N TYR A 4 -14.54 -4.17 -13.31
CA TYR A 4 -13.76 -4.81 -12.26
C TYR A 4 -13.25 -6.17 -12.72
N PHE A 5 -12.01 -6.47 -12.39
CA PHE A 5 -11.35 -7.73 -12.74
C PHE A 5 -10.65 -8.33 -11.51
N PRO A 6 -10.56 -9.67 -11.41
CA PRO A 6 -9.81 -10.32 -10.35
C PRO A 6 -8.29 -10.15 -10.50
N SER A 7 -7.79 -9.88 -11.72
CA SER A 7 -6.38 -9.78 -12.06
C SER A 7 -6.14 -8.84 -13.24
N LEU A 8 -4.88 -8.50 -13.51
CA LEU A 8 -4.46 -7.78 -14.70
C LEU A 8 -4.42 -8.71 -15.91
N SER A 9 -5.14 -8.33 -16.98
CA SER A 9 -4.89 -8.87 -18.32
C SER A 9 -3.57 -8.34 -18.89
N ASP A 10 -3.03 -8.98 -19.92
CA ASP A 10 -1.80 -8.52 -20.56
C ASP A 10 -1.95 -7.12 -21.18
N GLY A 11 -3.11 -6.84 -21.76
CA GLY A 11 -3.44 -5.49 -22.26
C GLY A 11 -3.42 -4.43 -21.15
N LEU A 12 -4.03 -4.72 -19.99
CA LEU A 12 -4.01 -3.80 -18.85
C LEU A 12 -2.61 -3.64 -18.26
N ARG A 13 -1.82 -4.71 -18.23
CA ARG A 13 -0.43 -4.69 -17.77
C ARG A 13 0.43 -3.78 -18.64
N ALA A 14 0.38 -3.96 -19.95
CA ALA A 14 1.10 -3.12 -20.90
C ALA A 14 0.70 -1.65 -20.75
N TRP A 15 -0.62 -1.40 -20.72
CA TRP A 15 -1.12 -0.04 -20.54
C TRP A 15 -0.62 0.61 -19.24
N ALA A 16 -0.59 -0.12 -18.11
CA ALA A 16 -0.07 0.38 -16.84
C ALA A 16 1.41 0.77 -16.93
N GLN A 17 2.22 -0.10 -17.55
CA GLN A 17 3.67 0.10 -17.68
C GLN A 17 4.01 1.27 -18.61
N ALA A 18 3.15 1.58 -19.57
CA ALA A 18 3.33 2.74 -20.43
C ALA A 18 3.08 4.08 -19.72
N GLN A 19 2.36 4.10 -18.58
CA GLN A 19 2.03 5.35 -17.93
C GLN A 19 3.27 5.98 -17.27
N PRO A 20 3.48 7.30 -17.39
CA PRO A 20 4.69 7.98 -16.92
C PRO A 20 4.71 8.20 -15.40
N VAL A 21 3.52 8.19 -14.78
CA VAL A 21 3.32 8.39 -13.35
C VAL A 21 2.22 7.45 -12.86
N PHE A 22 2.39 6.96 -11.64
CA PHE A 22 1.35 6.29 -10.87
C PHE A 22 1.26 6.91 -9.48
N PHE A 23 0.15 6.67 -8.79
CA PHE A 23 -0.08 7.18 -7.45
C PHE A 23 -0.22 6.00 -6.51
N ILE A 24 0.41 6.07 -5.35
CA ILE A 24 0.10 5.16 -4.24
C ILE A 24 -0.77 5.89 -3.23
N ALA A 25 -1.90 5.28 -2.89
CA ALA A 25 -2.72 5.66 -1.76
C ALA A 25 -2.59 4.62 -0.65
N SER A 26 -2.48 5.07 0.59
CA SER A 26 -2.47 4.22 1.79
C SER A 26 -3.14 4.97 2.94
N ALA A 27 -3.58 4.23 3.96
CA ALA A 27 -4.18 4.85 5.13
C ALA A 27 -3.83 4.04 6.38
N PRO A 28 -3.67 4.72 7.54
CA PRO A 28 -3.58 4.01 8.80
C PRO A 28 -4.92 3.32 9.10
N ARG A 29 -4.89 2.31 9.96
CA ARG A 29 -6.09 1.63 10.47
C ARG A 29 -6.93 2.62 11.26
N HIS A 30 -6.25 3.47 12.02
CA HIS A 30 -6.82 4.54 12.81
C HIS A 30 -6.00 5.81 12.58
N GLY A 31 -6.59 6.84 11.98
CA GLY A 31 -5.90 8.10 11.71
C GLY A 31 -6.83 9.12 11.06
N LYS A 32 -6.31 10.33 10.83
CA LYS A 32 -7.12 11.46 10.37
C LYS A 32 -7.08 11.68 8.87
N HIS A 33 -6.05 11.17 8.19
CA HIS A 33 -5.85 11.40 6.77
C HIS A 33 -5.63 10.10 6.00
N ILE A 34 -5.65 10.27 4.67
CA ILE A 34 -5.30 9.26 3.69
C ILE A 34 -4.07 9.79 2.99
N ASN A 35 -3.01 9.00 2.97
CA ASN A 35 -1.80 9.34 2.23
C ASN A 35 -2.04 9.12 0.73
N VAL A 36 -1.58 10.05 -0.10
CA VAL A 36 -1.51 9.88 -1.55
C VAL A 36 -0.19 10.48 -2.04
N SER A 37 0.60 9.69 -2.76
CA SER A 37 1.90 10.14 -3.27
C SER A 37 2.08 9.78 -4.74
N PRO A 38 2.45 10.73 -5.62
CA PRO A 38 2.86 10.42 -6.98
C PRO A 38 4.22 9.73 -7.00
N LYS A 39 4.38 8.78 -7.92
CA LYS A 39 5.61 8.03 -8.19
C LYS A 39 5.83 8.04 -9.71
N GLY A 40 6.98 8.54 -10.14
CA GLY A 40 7.41 8.49 -11.54
C GLY A 40 8.36 7.33 -11.80
N TYR A 41 8.93 7.27 -13.00
CA TYR A 41 9.94 6.29 -13.41
C TYR A 41 9.42 4.85 -13.44
N THR A 42 8.21 4.65 -13.99
CA THR A 42 7.59 3.33 -14.15
C THR A 42 8.52 2.32 -14.80
N ASP A 43 9.25 2.69 -15.86
CA ASP A 43 10.17 1.78 -16.55
C ASP A 43 11.36 1.31 -15.69
N GLY A 44 11.82 2.17 -14.77
CA GLY A 44 13.04 1.97 -13.99
C GLY A 44 12.82 1.50 -12.56
N THR A 45 11.66 1.79 -11.95
CA THR A 45 11.43 1.46 -10.54
C THR A 45 10.12 0.73 -10.27
N PHE A 46 9.24 0.49 -11.24
CA PHE A 46 8.01 -0.29 -11.05
C PHE A 46 8.00 -1.50 -12.00
N LYS A 47 7.57 -2.66 -11.51
CA LYS A 47 7.43 -3.88 -12.30
C LYS A 47 6.12 -4.58 -11.97
N ILE A 48 5.41 -5.03 -13.00
CA ILE A 48 4.32 -5.99 -12.86
C ILE A 48 4.91 -7.38 -13.07
N LEU A 49 4.96 -8.15 -11.98
CA LEU A 49 5.64 -9.43 -11.88
C LEU A 49 4.72 -10.61 -12.22
N GLY A 50 3.41 -10.37 -12.28
CA GLY A 50 2.41 -11.34 -12.70
C GLY A 50 1.00 -10.71 -12.74
N PRO A 51 -0.05 -11.49 -13.04
CA PRO A 51 -1.43 -10.98 -13.11
C PRO A 51 -1.92 -10.35 -11.80
N ASN A 52 -1.37 -10.78 -10.67
CA ASN A 52 -1.77 -10.36 -9.33
C ASN A 52 -0.59 -9.87 -8.48
N LEU A 53 0.57 -9.59 -9.08
CA LEU A 53 1.76 -9.19 -8.33
C LEU A 53 2.46 -8.03 -9.03
N CYS A 54 2.74 -6.99 -8.27
CA CYS A 54 3.59 -5.89 -8.71
C CYS A 54 4.51 -5.43 -7.59
N ALA A 55 5.58 -4.74 -7.95
CA ALA A 55 6.51 -4.17 -6.99
C ALA A 55 7.04 -2.83 -7.49
N TYR A 56 7.37 -1.93 -6.58
CA TYR A 56 8.22 -0.78 -6.91
C TYR A 56 9.32 -0.54 -5.90
N VAL A 57 10.42 0.01 -6.38
CA VAL A 57 11.52 0.49 -5.54
C VAL A 57 11.18 1.87 -5.00
N ASP A 58 11.07 1.97 -3.68
CA ASP A 58 10.89 3.22 -2.97
C ASP A 58 12.27 3.81 -2.65
N ARG A 59 12.50 5.04 -3.14
CA ARG A 59 13.77 5.75 -2.97
C ARG A 59 13.70 6.74 -1.82
N THR A 60 14.87 7.18 -1.37
CA THR A 60 15.04 8.19 -0.31
C THR A 60 14.20 9.43 -0.60
N GLY A 61 13.44 9.83 0.43
CA GLY A 61 12.57 10.99 0.44
C GLY A 61 12.15 11.31 1.88
N SER A 62 11.63 12.50 2.10
CA SER A 62 11.30 13.00 3.45
C SER A 62 10.18 12.23 4.14
N GLY A 63 9.18 11.72 3.40
CA GLY A 63 8.05 10.99 3.98
C GLY A 63 8.18 9.47 3.82
N ASN A 64 7.58 8.71 4.73
CA ASN A 64 7.56 7.23 4.76
C ASN A 64 6.14 6.64 5.00
N GLU A 65 5.07 7.43 4.85
CA GLU A 65 3.73 7.03 5.28
C GLU A 65 3.23 5.73 4.65
N SER A 66 3.45 5.52 3.35
CA SER A 66 3.07 4.25 2.71
C SER A 66 3.73 3.05 3.37
N ILE A 67 4.99 3.15 3.78
CA ILE A 67 5.70 2.08 4.48
C ILE A 67 5.05 1.83 5.84
N SER A 68 4.81 2.88 6.63
CA SER A 68 4.18 2.77 7.95
C SER A 68 2.78 2.16 7.90
N HIS A 69 1.95 2.60 6.95
CA HIS A 69 0.59 2.05 6.77
C HIS A 69 0.62 0.59 6.31
N ILE A 70 1.57 0.23 5.46
CA ILE A 70 1.76 -1.16 5.02
C ILE A 70 2.22 -2.03 6.19
N TYR A 71 3.14 -1.57 7.04
CA TYR A 71 3.52 -2.31 8.24
C TYR A 71 2.36 -2.55 9.19
N GLU A 72 1.51 -1.55 9.39
CA GLU A 72 0.41 -1.64 10.34
C GLU A 72 -0.73 -2.56 9.82
N ASN A 73 -1.12 -2.40 8.56
CA ASN A 73 -2.35 -3.00 8.06
C ASN A 73 -2.27 -3.56 6.62
N GLY A 74 -1.17 -3.29 5.91
CA GLY A 74 -0.90 -3.82 4.58
C GLY A 74 -1.76 -3.23 3.46
N ARG A 75 -2.66 -2.27 3.70
CA ARG A 75 -3.58 -1.78 2.66
C ARG A 75 -2.91 -0.71 1.80
N ALA A 76 -2.95 -0.91 0.49
CA ALA A 76 -2.53 0.08 -0.48
C ALA A 76 -3.40 0.03 -1.74
N THR A 77 -3.46 1.14 -2.46
CA THR A 77 -4.05 1.21 -3.80
C THR A 77 -3.09 1.93 -4.73
N LEU A 78 -2.76 1.32 -5.86
CA LEU A 78 -2.08 2.03 -6.94
C LEU A 78 -3.12 2.58 -7.90
N MET A 79 -2.90 3.80 -8.40
CA MET A 79 -3.72 4.40 -9.43
C MET A 79 -2.86 4.87 -10.60
N PHE A 80 -3.31 4.57 -11.81
CA PHE A 80 -2.74 5.00 -13.08
C PHE A 80 -3.78 5.84 -13.82
N CYS A 81 -3.36 6.93 -14.45
CA CYS A 81 -4.22 7.79 -15.25
C CYS A 81 -3.57 8.04 -16.61
N SER A 82 -4.37 7.96 -17.67
CA SER A 82 -3.95 8.43 -18.99
C SER A 82 -3.99 9.95 -19.04
N PHE A 83 -2.94 10.53 -19.63
CA PHE A 83 -2.88 11.93 -20.06
C PHE A 83 -2.86 12.05 -21.59
N GLY A 84 -2.95 10.92 -22.29
CA GLY A 84 -2.89 10.80 -23.74
C GLY A 84 -4.25 10.93 -24.42
N SER A 85 -4.31 10.45 -25.65
CA SER A 85 -5.52 10.34 -26.47
C SER A 85 -6.61 9.47 -25.84
N GLN A 86 -6.25 8.32 -25.27
CA GLN A 86 -7.23 7.37 -24.74
C GLN A 86 -7.52 7.61 -23.25
N PRO A 87 -8.74 8.05 -22.86
CA PRO A 87 -9.04 8.37 -21.48
C PRO A 87 -9.29 7.11 -20.65
N ARG A 88 -8.39 6.83 -19.70
CA ARG A 88 -8.51 5.69 -18.78
C ARG A 88 -7.93 6.00 -17.41
N ILE A 89 -8.62 5.53 -16.38
CA ILE A 89 -8.09 5.44 -15.02
C ILE A 89 -8.11 3.96 -14.63
N MET A 90 -7.01 3.47 -14.07
CA MET A 90 -6.93 2.12 -13.51
C MET A 90 -6.51 2.17 -12.06
N ARG A 91 -7.14 1.35 -11.22
CA ARG A 91 -6.78 1.15 -9.82
C ARG A 91 -6.43 -0.30 -9.57
N LEU A 92 -5.34 -0.53 -8.86
CA LEU A 92 -4.94 -1.83 -8.34
C LEU A 92 -5.16 -1.79 -6.83
N PHE A 93 -6.10 -2.57 -6.34
CA PHE A 93 -6.32 -2.72 -4.90
C PHE A 93 -5.44 -3.85 -4.39
N CYS A 94 -4.57 -3.52 -3.44
CA CYS A 94 -3.48 -4.40 -3.05
C CYS A 94 -3.40 -4.63 -1.54
N ARG A 95 -2.82 -5.77 -1.19
CA ARG A 95 -2.13 -5.97 0.09
C ARG A 95 -0.63 -5.87 -0.14
N GLY A 96 0.07 -5.18 0.75
CA GLY A 96 1.48 -4.88 0.60
C GLY A 96 2.35 -5.51 1.68
N ARG A 97 3.62 -5.68 1.35
CA ARG A 97 4.74 -5.89 2.28
C ARG A 97 5.93 -5.05 1.86
N VAL A 98 6.82 -4.79 2.80
CA VAL A 98 8.02 -3.95 2.60
C VAL A 98 9.26 -4.83 2.75
N ILE A 99 10.18 -4.71 1.79
CA ILE A 99 11.52 -5.29 1.85
C ILE A 99 12.49 -4.12 2.01
N GLU A 100 13.07 -3.93 3.19
CA GLU A 100 14.04 -2.85 3.40
C GLU A 100 15.39 -3.16 2.78
N TRP A 101 16.19 -2.12 2.51
CA TRP A 101 17.51 -2.22 1.88
C TRP A 101 18.49 -3.14 2.62
N ASP A 102 18.35 -3.27 3.94
CA ASP A 102 19.18 -4.11 4.81
C ASP A 102 18.62 -5.53 4.97
N SER A 103 17.51 -5.85 4.31
CA SER A 103 16.94 -7.19 4.29
C SER A 103 17.79 -8.15 3.45
N PRO A 104 18.04 -9.39 3.91
CA PRO A 104 18.78 -10.40 3.14
C PRO A 104 18.17 -10.70 1.76
N GLU A 105 16.85 -10.54 1.61
CA GLU A 105 16.16 -10.78 0.32
C GLU A 105 16.17 -9.56 -0.62
N PHE A 106 16.64 -8.38 -0.19
CA PHE A 106 16.56 -7.16 -0.99
C PHE A 106 17.31 -7.29 -2.33
N GLY A 107 18.58 -7.73 -2.26
CA GLY A 107 19.44 -7.84 -3.44
C GLY A 107 18.88 -8.82 -4.48
N SER A 108 18.55 -10.04 -4.05
CA SER A 108 18.00 -11.07 -4.95
C SER A 108 16.61 -10.70 -5.48
N PHE A 109 15.77 -10.03 -4.69
CA PHE A 109 14.47 -9.57 -5.19
C PHE A 109 14.66 -8.50 -6.27
N LEU A 110 15.58 -7.55 -6.07
CA LEU A 110 15.87 -6.49 -7.04
C LEU A 110 16.43 -7.06 -8.36
N SER A 111 17.46 -7.90 -8.28
CA SER A 111 18.13 -8.46 -9.46
C SER A 111 17.31 -9.56 -10.13
N ASP A 112 16.85 -10.54 -9.36
CA ASP A 112 16.35 -11.80 -9.92
C ASP A 112 14.86 -11.70 -10.24
N THR A 113 14.11 -10.96 -9.43
CA THR A 113 12.65 -10.81 -9.59
C THR A 113 12.29 -9.57 -10.39
N MET A 114 12.84 -8.40 -10.03
CA MET A 114 12.52 -7.15 -10.72
C MET A 114 13.39 -6.89 -11.96
N LYS A 115 14.48 -7.65 -12.15
CA LYS A 115 15.44 -7.48 -13.27
C LYS A 115 16.01 -6.05 -13.32
N LEU A 116 16.40 -5.54 -12.15
CA LEU A 116 17.03 -4.23 -11.98
C LEU A 116 18.43 -4.41 -11.39
N ASP A 117 19.45 -3.80 -12.01
CA ASP A 117 20.84 -3.94 -11.57
C ASP A 117 21.14 -3.15 -10.29
N LYS A 118 20.78 -1.86 -10.29
CA LYS A 118 20.94 -0.96 -9.15
C LYS A 118 19.94 0.19 -9.23
N VAL A 119 19.43 0.60 -8.07
CA VAL A 119 18.62 1.81 -7.94
C VAL A 119 19.23 2.72 -6.88
N ASP A 120 19.67 3.90 -7.30
CA ASP A 120 20.30 4.89 -6.42
C ASP A 120 19.38 5.29 -5.26
N ALA A 121 19.96 5.34 -4.07
CA ALA A 121 19.32 5.70 -2.81
C ALA A 121 17.99 4.95 -2.54
N ALA A 122 17.89 3.68 -2.95
CA ALA A 122 16.76 2.82 -2.59
C ALA A 122 16.72 2.58 -1.08
N ARG A 123 15.54 2.73 -0.48
CA ARG A 123 15.32 2.46 0.96
C ARG A 123 14.50 1.20 1.21
N ALA A 124 13.62 0.86 0.27
CA ALA A 124 12.83 -0.36 0.32
C ALA A 124 12.28 -0.75 -1.05
N ILE A 125 11.87 -2.01 -1.19
CA ILE A 125 10.99 -2.50 -2.25
C ILE A 125 9.61 -2.72 -1.65
N ILE A 126 8.60 -2.12 -2.28
CA ILE A 126 7.19 -2.27 -1.89
C ILE A 126 6.58 -3.32 -2.80
N VAL A 127 6.29 -4.48 -2.24
CA VAL A 127 5.70 -5.61 -2.95
C VAL A 127 4.20 -5.63 -2.69
N LEU A 128 3.41 -5.77 -3.74
CA LEU A 128 1.96 -5.57 -3.70
C LEU A 128 1.22 -6.71 -4.41
N ASP A 129 0.49 -7.48 -3.61
CA ASP A 129 -0.45 -8.51 -4.04
C ASP A 129 -1.78 -7.86 -4.43
N ILE A 130 -2.08 -7.87 -5.72
CA ILE A 130 -3.30 -7.29 -6.29
C ILE A 130 -4.43 -8.28 -6.10
N PHE A 131 -5.48 -7.90 -5.36
CA PHE A 131 -6.67 -8.74 -5.19
C PHE A 131 -7.84 -8.28 -6.06
N LYS A 132 -7.79 -7.06 -6.60
CA LYS A 132 -8.82 -6.52 -7.47
C LYS A 132 -8.28 -5.40 -8.35
N VAL A 133 -8.68 -5.40 -9.62
CA VAL A 133 -8.42 -4.33 -10.58
C VAL A 133 -9.73 -3.62 -10.87
N GLN A 134 -9.67 -2.29 -10.98
CA GLN A 134 -10.79 -1.48 -11.44
C GLN A 134 -10.34 -0.58 -12.57
N THR A 135 -11.09 -0.56 -13.67
CA THR A 135 -10.95 0.46 -14.71
C THR A 135 -12.16 1.37 -14.72
N SER A 136 -11.93 2.64 -15.02
CA SER A 136 -12.99 3.63 -15.19
C SER A 136 -12.61 4.60 -16.30
N CYS A 137 -13.62 5.22 -16.91
CA CYS A 137 -13.38 6.20 -17.94
C CYS A 137 -12.74 7.47 -17.36
N GLY A 138 -11.78 8.04 -18.08
CA GLY A 138 -11.01 9.20 -17.67
C GLY A 138 -11.37 10.50 -18.38
N TYR A 139 -12.57 10.66 -18.97
CA TYR A 139 -12.90 11.84 -19.81
C TYR A 139 -12.72 13.19 -19.10
N ALA A 140 -12.83 13.24 -17.77
CA ALA A 140 -12.59 14.45 -17.00
C ALA A 140 -11.10 14.71 -16.68
N VAL A 141 -10.21 13.76 -16.95
CA VAL A 141 -8.76 13.90 -16.78
C VAL A 141 -8.20 14.68 -17.97
N PRO A 142 -7.50 15.80 -17.76
CA PRO A 142 -6.94 16.59 -18.86
C PRO A 142 -5.91 15.80 -19.67
N ARG A 143 -5.88 16.08 -20.98
CA ARG A 143 -4.80 15.64 -21.87
C ARG A 143 -3.60 16.57 -21.77
N ILE A 144 -2.40 16.03 -21.93
CA ILE A 144 -1.19 16.84 -22.09
C ILE A 144 -0.98 17.10 -23.59
N ARG A 145 -0.88 18.37 -23.95
CA ARG A 145 -0.53 18.83 -25.31
C ARG A 145 0.93 19.27 -25.30
N ARG A 146 1.72 18.85 -26.30
CA ARG A 146 3.06 19.40 -26.53
C ARG A 146 2.93 20.88 -26.88
N ALA A 147 3.63 21.75 -26.15
CA ALA A 147 3.50 23.20 -26.29
C ALA A 147 4.26 23.79 -27.50
N LEU A 148 4.73 22.99 -28.47
CA LEU A 148 5.34 23.52 -29.69
C LEU A 148 4.96 22.71 -30.94
N GLY A 149 4.33 23.38 -31.90
CA GLY A 149 4.32 23.01 -33.32
C GLY A 149 3.07 22.29 -33.83
N ASN A 150 2.14 23.07 -34.40
CA ASN A 150 1.04 22.74 -35.33
C ASN A 150 0.05 21.62 -34.95
N LEU A 151 -1.20 22.07 -34.80
CA LEU A 151 -2.38 21.29 -34.49
C LEU A 151 -2.97 20.71 -35.78
N GLU A 152 -2.95 19.40 -35.91
CA GLU A 152 -4.01 18.67 -36.59
C GLU A 152 -4.62 17.70 -35.58
N ASP A 153 -5.92 17.86 -35.34
CA ASP A 153 -6.67 17.12 -34.33
C ASP A 153 -6.87 15.66 -34.77
N GLU A 154 -6.18 14.72 -34.14
CA GLU A 154 -6.46 13.29 -34.30
C GLU A 154 -7.73 12.88 -33.52
N HIS A 155 -8.66 12.24 -34.24
CA HIS A 155 -9.95 11.76 -33.77
C HIS A 155 -9.84 10.65 -32.71
N ASP A 156 -10.67 10.76 -31.67
CA ASP A 156 -10.83 9.77 -30.59
C ASP A 156 -11.31 8.40 -31.12
N SER A 157 -10.55 7.34 -30.81
CA SER A 157 -11.00 5.96 -30.98
C SER A 157 -11.28 5.32 -29.60
N PRO A 158 -12.39 4.58 -29.43
CA PRO A 158 -12.70 3.92 -28.17
C PRO A 158 -11.72 2.79 -27.85
N ALA A 159 -11.46 2.59 -26.56
CA ALA A 159 -10.57 1.54 -26.06
C ALA A 159 -11.17 0.14 -26.28
N GLU A 160 -10.64 -0.61 -27.25
CA GLU A 160 -10.97 -2.04 -27.44
C GLU A 160 -10.12 -2.94 -26.51
N ASP A 161 -10.80 -3.84 -25.81
CA ASP A 161 -10.20 -4.89 -24.99
C ASP A 161 -10.09 -6.17 -25.82
N GLY A 162 -8.95 -6.35 -26.49
CA GLY A 162 -8.65 -7.54 -27.29
C GLY A 162 -7.53 -8.38 -26.67
N THR A 163 -7.70 -9.70 -26.72
CA THR A 163 -6.72 -10.76 -26.37
C THR A 163 -5.60 -10.81 -27.41
N VAL A 164 -4.32 -10.99 -26.99
CA VAL A 164 -3.18 -10.82 -27.89
C VAL A 164 -1.96 -11.70 -27.54
N ASP A 165 -1.33 -12.20 -28.60
CA ASP A 165 0.03 -12.75 -28.75
C ASP A 165 1.18 -11.82 -28.26
N GLU A 166 2.29 -12.38 -27.78
CA GLU A 166 3.42 -11.64 -27.17
C GLU A 166 4.10 -10.63 -28.10
N SER A 167 4.15 -10.92 -29.42
CA SER A 167 4.75 -10.03 -30.42
C SER A 167 4.05 -8.66 -30.49
N SER A 168 2.74 -8.65 -30.22
CA SER A 168 1.90 -7.46 -30.31
C SER A 168 1.80 -6.67 -28.98
N LEU A 169 2.21 -7.25 -27.84
CA LEU A 169 2.28 -6.53 -26.57
C LEU A 169 3.34 -5.42 -26.59
N ASN A 170 4.51 -5.71 -27.17
CA ASN A 170 5.59 -4.74 -27.32
C ASN A 170 5.20 -3.59 -28.26
N ASP A 171 4.45 -3.89 -29.32
CA ASP A 171 3.95 -2.87 -30.24
C ASP A 171 2.88 -1.98 -29.59
N ARG A 172 1.99 -2.55 -28.76
CA ARG A 172 1.06 -1.78 -27.93
C ARG A 172 1.79 -0.84 -26.97
N LEU A 173 2.80 -1.34 -26.26
CA LEU A 173 3.63 -0.52 -25.37
C LEU A 173 4.32 0.63 -26.10
N ARG A 174 4.90 0.36 -27.27
CA ARG A 174 5.53 1.38 -28.11
C ARG A 174 4.52 2.45 -28.55
N LYS A 175 3.32 2.03 -28.99
CA LYS A 175 2.27 2.95 -29.43
C LYS A 175 1.75 3.83 -28.28
N GLU A 176 1.51 3.24 -27.11
CA GLU A 176 1.11 3.98 -25.91
C GLU A 176 2.19 4.97 -25.46
N LYS A 177 3.47 4.57 -25.50
CA LYS A 177 4.59 5.48 -25.18
C LYS A 177 4.78 6.59 -26.21
N ALA A 178 4.40 6.35 -27.47
CA ALA A 178 4.43 7.35 -28.52
C ALA A 178 3.29 8.37 -28.43
N ASP A 179 2.24 8.11 -27.63
CA ASP A 179 1.16 9.06 -27.39
C ASP A 179 1.73 10.35 -26.78
N ILE A 180 1.36 11.49 -27.36
CA ILE A 180 1.81 12.84 -26.98
C ILE A 180 1.66 13.07 -25.47
N GLY A 181 0.58 12.55 -24.87
CA GLY A 181 0.36 12.71 -23.43
C GLY A 181 1.38 11.98 -22.57
N VAL A 182 1.90 10.83 -23.04
CA VAL A 182 2.93 10.05 -22.35
C VAL A 182 4.32 10.62 -22.64
N ALA A 183 4.59 10.94 -23.91
CA ALA A 183 5.87 11.46 -24.38
C ALA A 183 6.12 12.94 -24.04
N GLY A 184 5.15 13.61 -23.41
CA GLY A 184 5.26 15.00 -22.91
C GLY A 184 5.82 15.12 -21.49
N PHE A 185 6.04 14.00 -20.78
CA PHE A 185 6.64 14.03 -19.45
C PHE A 185 8.17 14.03 -19.53
N GLU A 186 8.78 14.98 -18.82
CA GLU A 186 10.23 15.07 -18.67
C GLU A 186 10.65 14.69 -17.25
N GLU A 187 11.78 13.99 -17.14
CA GLU A 187 12.37 13.66 -15.85
C GLU A 187 12.97 14.90 -15.18
N ARG A 188 12.72 15.06 -13.87
CA ARG A 188 13.37 16.12 -13.09
C ARG A 188 14.79 15.70 -12.72
N PRO A 189 15.84 16.44 -13.15
CA PRO A 189 17.23 16.08 -12.85
C PRO A 189 17.57 16.24 -11.36
N THR A 190 16.83 17.09 -10.64
CA THR A 190 17.07 17.42 -9.23
C THR A 190 16.96 16.21 -8.30
N LEU A 191 16.04 15.29 -8.53
CA LEU A 191 15.89 14.11 -7.65
C LEU A 191 17.06 13.13 -7.83
N LYS A 192 17.46 12.87 -9.08
CA LYS A 192 18.64 12.06 -9.37
C LYS A 192 19.89 12.70 -8.76
N PHE A 193 20.08 14.00 -8.97
CA PHE A 193 21.20 14.73 -8.38
C PHE A 193 21.21 14.66 -6.84
N PHE A 194 20.07 14.86 -6.19
CA PHE A 194 19.95 14.80 -4.73
C PHE A 194 20.27 13.39 -4.19
N ASN A 195 19.68 12.35 -4.78
CA ASN A 195 19.90 10.96 -4.37
C ASN A 195 21.35 10.52 -4.61
N SER A 196 21.88 10.74 -5.82
CA SER A 196 23.26 10.38 -6.16
C SER A 196 24.29 11.24 -5.41
N LYS A 197 23.96 12.48 -5.01
CA LYS A 197 24.81 13.29 -4.11
C LYS A 197 24.88 12.64 -2.73
N ARG A 198 23.73 12.35 -2.11
CA ARG A 198 23.67 11.75 -0.78
C ARG A 198 24.29 10.35 -0.72
N GLU A 199 24.14 9.57 -1.78
CA GLU A 199 24.79 8.27 -1.88
C GLU A 199 26.31 8.40 -1.97
N ARG A 200 26.83 9.32 -2.80
CA ARG A 200 28.28 9.61 -2.88
C ARG A 200 28.86 10.14 -1.57
N GLU A 201 28.08 10.95 -0.85
CA GLU A 201 28.49 11.54 0.43
C GLU A 201 28.27 10.58 1.62
N GLY A 202 27.63 9.43 1.42
CA GLY A 202 27.28 8.49 2.49
C GLY A 202 26.15 8.95 3.44
N THR A 203 25.56 10.12 3.19
CA THR A 203 24.56 10.77 4.07
C THR A 203 23.12 10.31 3.82
N ALA A 204 22.91 9.34 2.92
CA ALA A 204 21.59 8.80 2.62
C ALA A 204 20.99 8.11 3.85
N HIS A 205 21.79 7.36 4.60
CA HIS A 205 21.36 6.65 5.80
C HIS A 205 21.04 7.61 6.95
N ASP A 206 21.90 8.60 7.21
CA ASP A 206 21.65 9.63 8.24
C ASP A 206 20.30 10.34 8.02
N TYR A 207 19.99 10.65 6.76
CA TYR A 207 18.72 11.27 6.41
C TYR A 207 17.52 10.34 6.59
N GLN A 208 17.68 9.06 6.29
CA GLN A 208 16.64 8.07 6.56
C GLN A 208 16.42 7.94 8.08
N ASN A 209 17.48 8.00 8.88
CA ASN A 209 17.42 7.95 10.34
C ASN A 209 16.69 9.17 10.92
N GLU A 210 16.91 10.35 10.36
CA GLU A 210 16.22 11.57 10.77
C GLU A 210 14.74 11.59 10.33
N MET A 211 14.47 11.20 9.07
CA MET A 211 13.18 11.50 8.43
C MET A 211 12.24 10.30 8.32
N ASN A 212 12.71 9.07 8.48
CA ASN A 212 11.94 7.88 8.13
C ASN A 212 11.72 6.90 9.29
N THR A 213 11.91 7.33 10.53
CA THR A 213 11.64 6.53 11.74
C THR A 213 10.16 6.44 12.12
N SER A 214 9.34 7.44 11.74
CA SER A 214 7.90 7.45 11.99
C SER A 214 7.12 8.18 10.91
N SER A 215 5.81 7.92 10.80
CA SER A 215 4.90 8.66 9.91
C SER A 215 4.29 9.90 10.59
N LEU A 216 3.58 10.72 9.82
CA LEU A 216 2.83 11.87 10.34
C LEU A 216 1.79 11.49 11.40
N ASP A 217 1.16 10.32 11.27
CA ASP A 217 0.22 9.77 12.27
C ASP A 217 0.92 9.18 13.51
N GLY A 218 2.26 9.20 13.55
CA GLY A 218 3.07 8.62 14.62
C GLY A 218 3.16 7.09 14.55
N LEU A 219 2.88 6.48 13.39
CA LEU A 219 3.09 5.05 13.19
C LEU A 219 4.58 4.75 12.96
N PRO A 220 5.06 3.55 13.33
CA PRO A 220 6.43 3.14 13.06
C PRO A 220 6.82 3.19 11.58
N GLY A 221 8.01 3.73 11.30
CA GLY A 221 8.62 3.86 9.97
C GLY A 221 9.55 2.71 9.60
N LEU A 222 10.60 3.02 8.82
CA LEU A 222 11.65 2.08 8.42
C LEU A 222 12.31 1.44 9.65
N ARG A 223 12.36 0.12 9.69
CA ARG A 223 12.97 -0.62 10.79
C ARG A 223 14.49 -0.45 10.80
N ALA A 224 15.14 -0.35 9.65
CA ALA A 224 16.56 -0.05 9.54
C ALA A 224 16.88 1.29 10.20
N ALA A 225 16.15 2.34 9.81
CA ALA A 225 16.32 3.68 10.38
C ALA A 225 16.11 3.71 11.91
N ARG A 226 15.07 3.03 12.38
CA ARG A 226 14.75 2.92 13.81
C ARG A 226 15.84 2.18 14.59
N ARG A 227 16.38 1.08 14.05
CA ARG A 227 17.52 0.36 14.65
C ARG A 227 18.74 1.25 14.79
N ASP A 228 19.06 2.01 13.74
CA ASP A 228 20.23 2.88 13.73
C ASP A 228 20.10 4.03 14.73
N THR A 229 18.87 4.47 15.03
CA THR A 229 18.60 5.43 16.12
C THR A 229 18.57 4.82 17.52
N GLY A 230 18.83 3.51 17.67
CA GLY A 230 18.89 2.82 18.96
C GLY A 230 17.53 2.37 19.52
N GLU A 231 16.48 2.34 18.71
CA GLU A 231 15.14 1.96 19.15
C GLU A 231 15.03 0.43 19.35
N ASN A 232 14.48 0.02 20.50
CA ASN A 232 14.13 -1.39 20.74
C ASN A 232 12.82 -1.74 20.00
N LEU A 233 12.95 -2.24 18.77
CA LEU A 233 11.81 -2.47 17.88
C LEU A 233 10.69 -3.32 18.50
N PRO A 234 10.96 -4.48 19.15
CA PRO A 234 9.89 -5.28 19.75
C PRO A 234 9.05 -4.52 20.78
N ILE A 235 9.71 -3.77 21.66
CA ILE A 235 9.02 -2.99 22.70
C ILE A 235 8.23 -1.86 22.07
N ALA A 236 8.83 -1.11 21.16
CA ALA A 236 8.18 0.02 20.52
C ALA A 236 6.99 -0.41 19.65
N ASP A 237 7.11 -1.50 18.91
CA ASP A 237 6.01 -2.04 18.09
C ASP A 237 4.87 -2.54 18.99
N ALA A 238 5.17 -3.19 20.12
CA ALA A 238 4.16 -3.60 21.09
C ALA A 238 3.42 -2.39 21.68
N LEU A 239 4.14 -1.33 22.07
CA LEU A 239 3.54 -0.09 22.57
C LEU A 239 2.66 0.59 21.51
N ASN A 240 3.08 0.58 20.24
CA ASN A 240 2.29 1.15 19.15
C ASN A 240 1.01 0.35 18.88
N ILE A 241 1.04 -0.98 18.97
CA ILE A 241 -0.16 -1.82 18.88
C ILE A 241 -1.13 -1.47 20.00
N ILE A 242 -0.64 -1.41 21.25
CA ILE A 242 -1.46 -1.06 22.41
C ILE A 242 -2.10 0.32 22.21
N ARG A 243 -1.29 1.32 21.84
CA ARG A 243 -1.77 2.67 21.56
C ARG A 243 -2.84 2.68 20.47
N GLY A 244 -2.64 1.93 19.39
CA GLY A 244 -3.59 1.79 18.29
C GLY A 244 -4.95 1.23 18.74
N VAL A 245 -4.94 0.21 19.60
CA VAL A 245 -6.18 -0.37 20.17
C VAL A 245 -6.92 0.66 21.02
N PHE A 246 -6.23 1.34 21.94
CA PHE A 246 -6.86 2.34 22.82
C PHE A 246 -7.39 3.56 22.06
N VAL A 247 -6.67 4.03 21.05
CA VAL A 247 -7.10 5.16 20.24
C VAL A 247 -8.25 4.77 19.30
N GLY A 248 -8.14 3.60 18.67
CA GLY A 248 -9.03 3.16 17.59
C GLY A 248 -10.31 2.46 18.03
N GLN A 249 -10.35 1.88 19.23
CA GLN A 249 -11.45 1.00 19.66
C GLN A 249 -12.10 1.42 20.99
N LYS A 250 -12.06 2.70 21.36
CA LYS A 250 -12.64 3.21 22.62
C LYS A 250 -14.04 2.69 22.89
N ALA A 251 -14.94 2.77 21.90
CA ALA A 251 -16.31 2.30 22.03
C ALA A 251 -16.38 0.78 22.25
N GLY A 252 -15.54 0.00 21.55
CA GLY A 252 -15.46 -1.46 21.72
C GLY A 252 -14.95 -1.86 23.11
N ILE A 253 -13.95 -1.14 23.64
CA ILE A 253 -13.43 -1.36 24.99
C ILE A 253 -14.50 -1.07 26.04
N VAL A 254 -15.18 0.08 25.93
CA VAL A 254 -16.26 0.47 26.85
C VAL A 254 -17.40 -0.55 26.78
N PHE A 255 -17.84 -0.92 25.58
CA PHE A 255 -18.88 -1.92 25.38
C PHE A 255 -18.50 -3.28 25.99
N GLY A 256 -17.27 -3.75 25.74
CA GLY A 256 -16.77 -5.01 26.28
C GLY A 256 -16.71 -5.01 27.80
N PHE A 257 -16.26 -3.92 28.41
CA PHE A 257 -16.25 -3.75 29.87
C PHE A 257 -17.67 -3.78 30.46
N LEU A 258 -18.61 -3.00 29.87
CA LEU A 258 -20.00 -2.98 30.32
C LEU A 258 -20.67 -4.35 30.17
N LEU A 259 -20.40 -5.06 29.07
CA LEU A 259 -20.90 -6.41 28.85
C LEU A 259 -20.34 -7.40 29.88
N ALA A 260 -19.05 -7.30 30.22
CA ALA A 260 -18.42 -8.15 31.23
C ALA A 260 -19.03 -7.91 32.63
N VAL A 261 -19.26 -6.64 33.01
CA VAL A 261 -19.93 -6.28 34.26
C VAL A 261 -21.36 -6.83 34.30
N LEU A 262 -22.11 -6.70 33.21
CA LEU A 262 -23.47 -7.24 33.10
C LEU A 262 -23.49 -8.76 33.23
N LEU A 263 -22.60 -9.47 32.53
CA LEU A 263 -22.49 -10.92 32.62
C LEU A 263 -22.12 -11.38 34.03
N GLN A 264 -21.17 -10.70 34.67
CA GLN A 264 -20.78 -10.99 36.06
C GLN A 264 -21.96 -10.79 37.02
N PHE A 265 -22.74 -9.72 36.83
CA PHE A 265 -23.94 -9.47 37.61
C PHE A 265 -24.97 -10.60 37.44
N LEU A 266 -25.26 -11.00 36.19
CA LEU A 266 -26.19 -12.10 35.90
C LEU A 266 -25.74 -13.43 36.50
N VAL A 267 -24.45 -13.75 36.42
CA VAL A 267 -23.87 -14.96 37.04
C VAL A 267 -24.03 -14.91 38.57
N THR A 268 -23.76 -13.76 39.17
CA THR A 268 -23.88 -13.58 40.63
C THR A 268 -25.34 -13.76 41.09
N VAL A 269 -26.30 -13.13 40.39
CA VAL A 269 -27.73 -13.27 40.69
C VAL A 269 -28.18 -14.73 40.53
N PHE A 270 -27.75 -15.42 39.47
CA PHE A 270 -28.07 -16.82 39.25
C PHE A 270 -27.53 -17.74 40.36
N MET A 271 -26.28 -17.53 40.79
CA MET A 271 -25.67 -18.30 41.88
C MET A 271 -26.38 -18.04 43.22
N TYR A 272 -26.73 -16.78 43.49
CA TYR A 272 -27.44 -16.41 44.71
C TYR A 272 -28.85 -17.04 44.78
N SER A 273 -29.61 -17.02 43.68
CA SER A 273 -30.92 -17.66 43.59
C SER A 273 -30.87 -19.19 43.78
N ARG A 274 -29.80 -19.86 43.33
CA ARG A 274 -29.57 -21.29 43.59
C ARG A 274 -29.19 -21.59 45.04
N ALA A 275 -28.45 -20.69 45.70
CA ALA A 275 -28.11 -20.86 47.11
C ALA A 275 -29.35 -20.77 48.02
N GLU A 276 -30.30 -19.89 47.70
CA GLU A 276 -31.55 -19.76 48.47
C GLU A 276 -32.52 -20.95 48.26
N THR A 277 -32.48 -21.61 47.11
CA THR A 277 -33.36 -22.76 46.80
C THR A 277 -32.81 -24.13 47.25
N GLY A 278 -31.54 -24.20 47.69
CA GLY A 278 -30.87 -25.44 48.10
C GLY A 278 -30.99 -25.83 49.59
N GLY A 279 -31.75 -25.09 50.40
CA GLY A 279 -31.87 -25.29 51.87
C GLY A 279 -32.95 -26.27 52.35
N GLY A 280 -33.53 -27.11 51.46
CA GLY A 280 -34.60 -28.05 51.81
C GLY A 280 -34.10 -29.46 52.21
N SER A 281 -33.96 -29.69 53.52
CA SER A 281 -33.94 -30.97 54.27
C SER A 281 -33.78 -32.31 53.50
N PHE A 282 -32.63 -32.96 53.68
CA PHE A 282 -32.51 -34.43 53.57
C PHE A 282 -33.22 -35.05 54.79
N MET A 283 -34.50 -35.42 54.64
CA MET A 283 -35.22 -36.20 55.64
C MET A 283 -34.85 -37.67 55.50
N PHE A 284 -34.02 -38.17 56.43
CA PHE A 284 -33.76 -39.58 56.64
C PHE A 284 -35.07 -40.33 56.87
N LEU A 285 -35.48 -41.18 55.93
CA LEU A 285 -36.54 -42.15 56.15
C LEU A 285 -35.99 -43.33 56.95
N HIS A 286 -36.21 -43.27 58.26
CA HIS A 286 -36.03 -44.38 59.19
C HIS A 286 -37.22 -45.34 59.02
N ILE A 287 -36.97 -46.56 58.55
CA ILE A 287 -37.97 -47.65 58.50
C ILE A 287 -37.73 -48.57 59.69
N PRO A 288 -38.63 -48.64 60.69
CA PRO A 288 -38.55 -49.64 61.75
C PRO A 288 -39.24 -50.94 61.31
N ARG A 289 -38.49 -52.04 61.50
CA ARG A 289 -38.83 -53.48 61.54
C ARG A 289 -40.05 -54.00 60.79
#